data_AF-A0A0W1I8K5-F1
#
_entry.id   AF-A0A0W1I8K5-F1
#
_cell.length_a   1.000
_cell.length_b   1.000
_cell.length_c   1.000
_cell.angle_alpha   90.00
_cell.angle_beta   90.00
_cell.angle_gamma   90.00
#
_symmetry.space_group_name_H-M   'P 1'
#
loop_
_entity.id
_entity.type
_entity.pdbx_description
1 polymer ?
#
loop_
_entity_poly.entity_id
_entity_poly.type
_entity_poly.pdbx_seq_one_letter_code
_entity_poly.pdbx_strand_id
1 'polypeptide(L)'
;MAERSRADELRRHREAFEYAREHNLTLRDAEKAIAAERSRMARERLAAVRQCGRSAAAPLAAIGADQPPRPIPENAPWMMRD
;
A
#
# COMPACT_ATOMS: atom_id res chain seq x y z
N MET A 1 -13.71 13.38 9.86
CA MET A 1 -14.39 12.12 9.53
C MET A 1 -15.27 12.41 8.33
N ALA A 2 -14.98 11.89 7.14
CA ALA A 2 -15.86 12.11 5.99
C ALA A 2 -17.21 11.48 6.29
N GLU A 3 -18.28 12.27 6.24
CA GLU A 3 -19.65 11.80 6.38
C GLU A 3 -19.90 10.78 5.27
N ARG A 4 -20.25 9.55 5.64
CA ARG A 4 -20.53 8.52 4.63
C ARG A 4 -21.82 8.95 3.93
N SER A 5 -21.75 9.07 2.61
CA SER A 5 -22.96 9.37 1.84
C SER A 5 -23.96 8.24 2.05
N ARG A 6 -25.25 8.58 2.17
CA ARG A 6 -26.36 7.60 2.20
C ARG A 6 -26.26 6.59 1.06
N ALA A 7 -25.75 7.01 -0.10
CA ALA A 7 -25.52 6.12 -1.23
C ALA A 7 -24.50 5.01 -0.94
N ASP A 8 -23.47 5.29 -0.15
CA ASP A 8 -22.46 4.31 0.24
C ASP A 8 -22.97 3.32 1.28
N GLU A 9 -23.85 3.76 2.17
CA GLU A 9 -24.53 2.87 3.13
C GLU A 9 -25.45 1.89 2.41
N LEU A 10 -26.28 2.37 1.48
CA LEU A 10 -27.16 1.52 0.67
C LEU A 10 -26.35 0.51 -0.16
N ARG A 11 -25.22 0.94 -0.71
CA ARG A 11 -24.33 0.06 -1.48
C ARG A 11 -23.76 -1.07 -0.62
N ARG A 12 -23.31 -0.76 0.59
CA ARG A 12 -22.79 -1.76 1.55
C ARG A 12 -23.88 -2.73 2.00
N HIS A 13 -25.09 -2.24 2.27
CA HIS A 13 -26.21 -3.11 2.61
C HIS A 13 -26.57 -4.05 1.48
N ARG A 14 -26.59 -3.55 0.23
CA ARG A 14 -26.83 -4.38 -0.95
C ARG A 14 -25.77 -5.47 -1.11
N GLU A 15 -24.50 -5.12 -0.97
CA GLU A 15 -23.38 -6.07 -1.01
C GLU A 15 -23.54 -7.19 0.05
N ALA A 16 -23.85 -6.82 1.29
CA ALA A 16 -24.07 -7.79 2.37
C ALA A 16 -25.28 -8.70 2.10
N PHE A 17 -26.36 -8.15 1.53
CA PHE A 17 -27.56 -8.91 1.20
C PHE A 17 -27.31 -9.90 0.05
N GLU A 18 -26.63 -9.46 -1.01
CA GLU A 18 -26.26 -10.31 -2.15
C GLU A 18 -25.36 -11.47 -1.70
N TYR A 19 -24.34 -11.19 -0.88
CA TYR A 19 -23.47 -12.20 -0.27
C TYR A 19 -24.23 -13.20 0.62
N ALA A 20 -25.14 -12.70 1.46
CA ALA A 20 -25.97 -13.55 2.32
C ALA A 20 -26.82 -14.52 1.48
N ARG A 21 -27.42 -14.02 0.40
CA ARG A 21 -28.24 -14.80 -0.52
C ARG A 21 -27.42 -15.87 -1.25
N GLU A 22 -26.22 -15.52 -1.72
CA GLU A 22 -25.35 -16.44 -2.46
C GLU A 22 -24.75 -17.55 -1.59
N HIS A 23 -24.58 -17.31 -0.30
CA HIS A 23 -23.94 -18.26 0.62
C HIS A 23 -24.92 -18.90 1.62
N ASN A 24 -26.23 -18.64 1.47
CA ASN A 24 -27.28 -19.10 2.39
C ASN A 24 -26.97 -18.76 3.86
N LEU A 25 -26.47 -17.53 4.09
CA LEU A 25 -26.10 -17.04 5.40
C LEU A 25 -27.17 -16.07 5.93
N THR A 26 -27.16 -15.87 7.24
CA THR A 26 -27.87 -14.72 7.81
C THR A 26 -27.16 -13.43 7.43
N LEU A 27 -27.88 -12.31 7.37
CA LEU A 27 -27.27 -11.00 7.07
C LEU A 27 -26.12 -10.66 8.03
N ARG A 28 -26.29 -11.00 9.32
CA ARG A 28 -25.28 -10.79 10.35
C ARG A 28 -24.01 -11.60 10.10
N ASP A 29 -24.15 -12.84 9.63
CA ASP A 29 -23.00 -13.71 9.35
C ASP A 29 -22.31 -13.33 8.04
N ALA A 30 -23.07 -12.88 7.04
CA ALA A 30 -22.54 -12.30 5.81
C ALA A 30 -21.69 -11.04 6.09
N GLU A 31 -22.18 -10.12 6.92
CA GLU A 31 -21.41 -8.93 7.32
C GLU A 31 -20.09 -9.28 8.02
N LYS A 32 -20.11 -10.29 8.91
CA LYS A 32 -18.89 -10.79 9.58
C LYS A 32 -17.92 -11.42 8.59
N ALA A 33 -18.41 -12.22 7.65
CA ALA A 33 -17.59 -12.87 6.64
C ALA A 33 -16.90 -11.83 5.73
N ILE A 34 -17.66 -10.86 5.23
CA ILE A 34 -17.13 -9.74 4.44
C ILE A 34 -16.08 -8.94 5.24
N ALA A 35 -16.33 -8.67 6.52
CA ALA A 35 -15.37 -7.98 7.38
C ALA A 35 -14.07 -8.80 7.58
N ALA A 36 -14.20 -10.11 7.77
CA ALA A 36 -13.06 -11.02 7.92
C ALA A 36 -12.20 -11.08 6.64
N GLU A 37 -12.84 -11.18 5.47
CA GLU A 37 -12.14 -11.16 4.18
C GLU A 37 -11.42 -9.84 3.93
N ARG A 38 -12.07 -8.70 4.21
CA ARG A 38 -11.45 -7.38 4.12
C ARG A 38 -10.24 -7.24 5.04
N SER A 39 -10.35 -7.74 6.27
CA SER A 39 -9.23 -7.79 7.22
C SER A 39 -8.08 -8.65 6.71
N ARG A 40 -8.37 -9.84 6.15
CA ARG A 40 -7.37 -10.71 5.54
C ARG A 40 -6.65 -10.02 4.38
N MET A 41 -7.38 -9.45 3.43
CA MET A 41 -6.80 -8.71 2.30
C MET A 41 -5.95 -7.50 2.75
N ALA A 42 -6.40 -6.77 3.78
CA ALA A 42 -5.62 -5.67 4.33
C ALA A 42 -4.29 -6.15 4.96
N ARG A 43 -4.30 -7.30 5.65
CA ARG A 43 -3.09 -7.93 6.20
C ARG A 43 -2.15 -8.39 5.10
N GLU A 44 -2.65 -9.00 4.04
CA GLU A 44 -1.87 -9.43 2.88
C GLU A 44 -1.21 -8.23 2.18
N ARG A 45 -1.96 -7.15 1.95
CA ARG A 45 -1.42 -5.90 1.41
C ARG A 45 -0.34 -5.31 2.30
N LEU A 46 -0.56 -5.29 3.62
CA LEU A 46 0.44 -4.81 4.57
C LEU A 46 1.71 -5.68 4.55
N ALA A 47 1.56 -6.99 4.45
CA ALA A 47 2.69 -7.91 4.33
C ALA A 47 3.48 -7.67 3.05
N ALA A 48 2.81 -7.49 1.91
CA ALA A 48 3.44 -7.16 0.63
C ALA A 48 4.20 -5.82 0.70
N VAL A 49 3.59 -4.78 1.25
CA VAL A 49 4.26 -3.47 1.44
C VAL A 49 5.49 -3.60 2.35
N ARG A 50 5.40 -4.38 3.44
CA ARG A 50 6.54 -4.63 4.33
C ARG A 50 7.67 -5.38 3.63
N GLN A 51 7.36 -6.33 2.75
CA GLN A 51 8.36 -7.04 1.95
C GLN A 51 9.04 -6.08 0.95
N CYS A 52 8.27 -5.26 0.23
CA CYS A 52 8.80 -4.24 -0.66
C CYS A 52 9.67 -3.19 0.06
N GLY A 53 9.26 -2.76 1.26
CA GLY A 53 10.03 -1.82 2.09
C GLY A 53 11.35 -2.42 2.59
N ARG A 54 11.41 -3.75 2.77
CA ARG A 54 12.64 -4.45 3.16
C ARG A 54 13.59 -4.69 1.98
N SER A 55 13.05 -4.85 0.76
CA SER A 55 13.86 -4.94 -0.47
C SER A 55 14.31 -3.58 -1.01
N ALA A 56 13.62 -2.48 -0.67
CA ALA A 56 14.02 -1.11 -1.00
C ALA A 56 14.93 -0.47 0.06
N ALA A 57 14.99 -1.04 1.27
CA ALA A 57 16.03 -0.72 2.24
C ALA A 57 17.34 -1.38 1.82
N ALA A 58 17.93 -0.88 0.72
CA ALA A 58 19.39 -0.83 0.68
C ALA A 58 19.84 -0.24 2.02
N PRO A 59 20.87 -0.79 2.69
CA PRO A 59 21.37 -0.21 3.92
C PRO A 59 21.56 1.28 3.62
N LEU A 60 20.82 2.13 4.34
CA LEU A 60 21.01 3.57 4.27
C LEU A 60 22.50 3.77 4.48
N ALA A 61 23.23 4.10 3.40
CA ALA A 61 24.60 4.52 3.54
C ALA A 61 24.55 5.61 4.60
N ALA A 62 25.23 5.37 5.73
CA ALA A 62 25.21 6.30 6.83
C ALA A 62 25.49 7.68 6.25
N ILE A 63 24.61 8.65 6.49
CA ILE A 63 24.83 10.02 6.05
C ILE A 63 26.15 10.44 6.70
N GLY A 64 27.22 10.56 5.91
CA GLY A 64 28.59 10.76 6.40
C GLY A 64 29.58 9.61 6.14
N ALA A 65 29.18 8.50 5.49
CA ALA A 65 30.15 7.54 4.96
C ALA A 65 30.94 8.22 3.84
N ASP A 66 32.20 8.52 4.15
CA ASP A 66 33.18 9.20 3.32
C ASP A 66 33.24 8.53 1.94
N GLN A 67 32.53 9.10 0.97
CA GLN A 67 32.56 8.60 -0.39
C GLN A 67 33.92 9.03 -0.94
N PRO A 68 34.81 8.09 -1.34
CA PRO A 68 36.09 8.48 -1.90
C PRO A 68 35.84 9.42 -3.08
N PRO A 69 36.55 10.56 -3.17
CA PRO A 69 36.33 11.52 -4.22
C PRO A 69 36.45 10.81 -5.57
N ARG A 70 35.35 10.76 -6.32
CA ARG A 70 35.39 10.21 -7.68
C ARG A 70 36.28 11.14 -8.52
N PRO A 71 37.15 10.61 -9.38
CA PRO A 71 37.92 11.45 -10.28
C PRO A 71 36.96 12.27 -11.13
N ILE A 72 37.15 13.59 -11.14
CA ILE A 72 36.38 14.52 -11.96
C ILE A 72 36.68 14.16 -13.42
N PRO A 73 35.66 13.91 -14.27
CA PRO A 73 35.89 13.65 -15.68
C PRO A 73 36.51 14.88 -16.35
N GLU A 74 37.63 14.70 -17.04
CA GLU A 74 38.37 15.78 -17.71
C GLU A 74 37.52 16.54 -18.74
N ASN A 75 36.48 15.90 -19.29
CA ASN A 75 35.56 16.48 -20.28
C ASN A 75 34.17 16.82 -19.70
N ALA A 76 34.12 17.28 -18.46
CA ALA A 76 32.86 17.76 -17.92
C ALA A 76 32.42 19.04 -18.69
N PRO A 77 31.19 19.09 -19.26
CA PRO A 77 30.77 20.15 -20.18
C PRO A 77 30.70 21.55 -19.56
N TRP A 78 30.79 21.65 -18.23
CA TRP A 78 30.88 22.91 -17.49
C TRP A 78 32.33 23.38 -17.23
N MET A 79 33.34 22.57 -17.60
CA MET A 79 34.76 22.93 -17.55
C MET A 79 35.30 23.54 -18.85
N MET A 80 34.49 23.60 -19.92
CA MET A 80 34.80 24.45 -21.07
C MET A 80 34.54 25.91 -20.67
N ARG A 81 35.57 26.58 -20.13
CA ARG A 81 35.59 28.05 -20.05
C ARG A 81 36.19 28.57 -21.35
N ASP A 82 35.49 29.52 -21.97
CA ASP A 82 35.99 30.34 -23.08
C ASP A 82 37.32 31.03 -22.74
#